data_AF-S5DPJ7-F1
#
_entry.id   AF-S5DPJ7-F1
#
_cell.length_a   1.000
_cell.length_b   1.000
_cell.length_c   1.000
_cell.angle_alpha   90.00
_cell.angle_beta   90.00
_cell.angle_gamma   90.00
#
_symmetry.space_group_name_H-M   'P 1'
#
loop_
_entity.id
_entity.type
_entity.pdbx_description
1 polymer ?
#
loop_
_entity_poly.entity_id
_entity_poly.type
_entity_poly.pdbx_seq_one_letter_code
_entity_poly.pdbx_strand_id
1 'polypeptide(L)'
;MNLDTSFFIKNLIAGTIDYLKEINFELILKHEEKLESVLMSELNKDFELQRKTPTQIINTFLNEDLKLNITLTPNDLGEQALEQIILWGISKAKYLDGN
;
A
#
# COMPACT_ATOMS: atom_id res chain seq x y z
N MET A 1 10.79 14.26 -9.44
CA MET A 1 9.93 13.10 -9.70
C MET A 1 8.79 13.22 -8.71
N ASN A 2 7.57 13.49 -9.18
CA ASN A 2 6.41 13.62 -8.33
C ASN A 2 5.71 12.26 -8.31
N LEU A 3 5.47 11.68 -7.14
CA LEU A 3 4.77 10.41 -7.03
C LEU A 3 3.29 10.64 -7.37
N ASP A 4 2.79 9.99 -8.41
CA ASP A 4 1.34 9.96 -8.66
C ASP A 4 0.71 9.01 -7.64
N THR A 5 0.09 9.57 -6.61
CA THR A 5 -0.55 8.79 -5.53
C THR A 5 -1.65 7.87 -6.05
N SER A 6 -2.38 8.27 -7.10
CA SER A 6 -3.45 7.43 -7.66
C SER A 6 -2.88 6.21 -8.38
N PHE A 7 -1.82 6.41 -9.17
CA PHE A 7 -1.10 5.31 -9.80
C PHE A 7 -0.44 4.40 -8.75
N PHE A 8 0.11 5.00 -7.69
CA PHE A 8 0.71 4.26 -6.59
C PHE A 8 -0.27 3.32 -5.90
N ILE A 9 -1.45 3.84 -5.53
CA ILE A 9 -2.51 3.05 -4.90
C ILE A 9 -2.95 1.90 -5.80
N LYS A 10 -3.11 2.13 -7.11
CA LYS A 10 -3.47 1.08 -8.06
C LYS A 10 -2.45 -0.06 -8.10
N ASN A 11 -1.16 0.25 -8.10
CA ASN A 11 -0.12 -0.78 -8.11
C ASN A 11 -0.04 -1.55 -6.78
N LEU A 12 -0.28 -0.88 -5.65
CA LEU A 12 -0.38 -1.54 -4.34
C LEU A 12 -1.57 -2.52 -4.29
N ILE A 13 -2.73 -2.11 -4.82
CA ILE A 13 -3.93 -2.97 -4.88
C ILE A 13 -3.68 -4.16 -5.82
N ALA A 14 -3.15 -3.92 -7.02
CA ALA A 14 -2.84 -4.97 -7.97
C ALA A 14 -1.87 -6.01 -7.37
N GLY A 15 -0.76 -5.55 -6.77
CA GLY A 15 0.19 -6.43 -6.09
C GLY A 15 -0.42 -7.21 -4.94
N THR A 16 -1.32 -6.58 -4.16
CA THR A 16 -2.05 -7.27 -3.08
C THR A 16 -2.96 -8.36 -3.64
N ILE A 17 -3.72 -8.06 -4.70
CA ILE A 17 -4.62 -9.02 -5.36
C ILE A 17 -3.82 -10.20 -5.91
N ASP A 18 -2.69 -9.95 -6.57
CA ASP A 18 -1.88 -11.00 -7.17
C ASP A 18 -1.27 -11.91 -6.11
N TYR A 19 -0.73 -11.35 -5.01
CA TYR A 19 -0.30 -12.14 -3.87
C TYR A 19 -1.43 -12.99 -3.28
N LEU A 20 -2.63 -12.42 -3.11
CA LEU A 20 -3.76 -13.15 -2.54
C LEU A 20 -4.16 -14.35 -3.41
N LYS A 21 -4.10 -14.21 -4.75
CA LYS A 21 -4.33 -15.33 -5.67
C LYS A 21 -3.30 -16.44 -5.47
N GLU A 22 -2.04 -16.13 -5.20
CA GLU A 22 -1.00 -17.15 -4.95
C GLU A 22 -1.30 -18.01 -3.72
N ILE A 23 -1.99 -17.45 -2.72
CA ILE A 23 -2.43 -18.18 -1.52
C ILE A 23 -3.87 -18.72 -1.64
N ASN A 24 -4.43 -18.78 -2.86
CA ASN A 24 -5.80 -19.22 -3.15
C ASN A 24 -6.89 -18.41 -2.43
N PHE A 25 -6.65 -17.12 -2.19
CA PHE A 25 -7.62 -16.20 -1.63
C PHE A 25 -8.08 -15.20 -2.70
N GLU A 26 -9.39 -15.08 -2.87
CA GLU A 26 -9.97 -14.11 -3.80
C GLU A 26 -10.54 -12.91 -3.03
N LEU A 27 -10.11 -11.71 -3.42
CA LEU A 27 -10.61 -10.47 -2.85
C LEU A 27 -11.92 -10.09 -3.56
N ILE A 28 -13.05 -10.10 -2.84
CA ILE A 28 -14.31 -9.62 -3.40
C ILE A 28 -14.26 -8.09 -3.61
N LEU A 29 -15.04 -7.59 -4.58
CA LEU A 29 -15.08 -6.17 -4.95
C LEU A 29 -15.23 -5.21 -3.75
N LYS A 30 -16.11 -5.54 -2.80
CA LYS A 30 -16.31 -4.70 -1.59
C LYS A 30 -15.04 -4.58 -0.74
N HIS A 31 -14.22 -5.62 -0.69
CA HIS A 31 -12.94 -5.59 0.03
C HIS A 31 -11.89 -4.81 -0.74
N GLU A 32 -11.88 -4.89 -2.07
CA GLU A 32 -11.02 -4.08 -2.93
C GLU A 32 -11.31 -2.57 -2.77
N GLU A 33 -12.58 -2.17 -2.87
CA GLU A 33 -13.04 -0.78 -2.65
C GLU A 33 -12.65 -0.28 -1.25
N LYS A 34 -12.75 -1.15 -0.24
CA LYS A 34 -12.35 -0.82 1.12
C LYS A 34 -10.84 -0.64 1.24
N LEU A 35 -10.04 -1.52 0.63
CA LEU A 35 -8.59 -1.40 0.62
C LEU A 35 -8.17 -0.09 -0.06
N GLU A 36 -8.77 0.24 -1.20
CA GLU A 36 -8.54 1.50 -1.90
C GLU A 36 -8.86 2.70 -0.99
N SER A 37 -10.02 2.71 -0.33
CA SER A 37 -10.41 3.78 0.58
C SER A 37 -9.43 3.96 1.74
N VAL A 38 -8.96 2.87 2.36
CA VAL A 38 -7.99 2.93 3.46
C VAL A 38 -6.64 3.47 2.97
N LEU A 39 -6.15 3.00 1.82
CA LEU A 39 -4.92 3.50 1.20
C LEU A 39 -5.02 4.99 0.85
N MET A 40 -6.11 5.41 0.21
CA MET A 40 -6.36 6.82 -0.11
C MET A 40 -6.40 7.70 1.14
N SER A 41 -7.06 7.23 2.21
CA SER A 41 -7.19 8.01 3.45
C SER A 41 -5.86 8.32 4.11
N GLU A 42 -4.84 7.49 3.89
CA GLU A 42 -3.51 7.67 4.46
C GLU A 42 -2.56 8.33 3.46
N LEU A 43 -2.45 7.79 2.25
CA LEU A 43 -1.44 8.20 1.27
C LEU A 43 -1.73 9.54 0.58
N ASN A 44 -2.97 10.05 0.65
CA ASN A 44 -3.29 11.41 0.19
C ASN A 44 -2.99 12.49 1.22
N LYS A 45 -2.64 12.14 2.46
CA LYS A 45 -2.22 13.12 3.47
C LYS A 45 -0.85 13.68 3.11
N ASP A 46 -0.57 14.89 3.58
CA ASP A 46 0.80 15.43 3.59
C ASP A 46 1.74 14.48 4.32
N PHE A 47 3.00 14.42 3.89
CA PHE A 47 3.97 13.44 4.39
C PHE A 47 4.15 13.46 5.92
N GLU A 48 4.05 14.62 6.56
CA GLU A 48 4.12 14.77 8.03
C GLU A 48 2.95 14.12 8.76
N LEU A 49 1.79 14.08 8.11
CA LEU A 49 0.55 13.55 8.66
C LEU A 49 0.37 12.06 8.39
N GLN A 50 1.17 11.49 7.47
CA GLN A 50 1.21 10.05 7.20
C GLN A 50 1.90 9.31 8.36
N ARG A 51 1.17 8.44 9.05
CA ARG A 51 1.59 7.66 10.22
C ARG A 51 1.96 6.22 9.90
N LYS A 52 1.42 5.65 8.83
CA LYS A 52 1.68 4.26 8.41
C LYS A 52 2.42 4.20 7.07
N THR A 53 3.26 3.19 6.91
CA THR A 53 3.83 2.86 5.59
C THR A 53 2.78 2.15 4.72
N PRO A 54 2.90 2.20 3.38
CA PRO A 54 2.03 1.47 2.46
C PRO A 54 1.84 -0.01 2.86
N THR A 55 2.93 -0.71 3.15
CA THR A 55 2.89 -2.12 3.56
C THR A 55 2.24 -2.33 4.92
N GLN A 56 2.42 -1.40 5.87
CA GLN A 56 1.71 -1.46 7.16
C GLN A 56 0.20 -1.30 6.99
N ILE A 57 -0.24 -0.42 6.09
CA ILE A 57 -1.67 -0.23 5.78
C ILE A 57 -2.27 -1.55 5.26
N ILE A 58 -1.63 -2.14 4.25
CA ILE A 58 -2.07 -3.40 3.62
C ILE A 58 -2.10 -4.54 4.64
N ASN A 59 -1.01 -4.74 5.41
CA ASN A 59 -0.97 -5.77 6.44
C ASN A 59 -2.04 -5.60 7.51
N THR A 60 -2.31 -4.35 7.93
CA THR A 60 -3.40 -4.05 8.87
C THR A 60 -4.72 -4.54 8.27
N PHE A 61 -5.02 -4.15 7.04
CA PHE A 61 -6.26 -4.52 6.36
C PHE A 61 -6.41 -6.05 6.24
N LEU A 62 -5.39 -6.75 5.73
CA LEU A 62 -5.47 -8.20 5.51
C LEU A 62 -5.64 -8.99 6.83
N ASN A 63 -5.05 -8.51 7.92
CA ASN A 63 -5.11 -9.20 9.21
C ASN A 63 -6.33 -8.81 10.05
N GLU A 64 -6.70 -7.54 10.05
CA GLU A 64 -7.79 -7.04 10.88
C GLU A 64 -9.14 -7.17 10.19
N ASP A 65 -9.24 -6.87 8.90
CA ASP A 65 -10.48 -6.93 8.14
C ASP A 65 -10.74 -8.32 7.55
N LEU A 66 -9.71 -8.96 7.01
CA LEU A 66 -9.87 -10.27 6.33
C LEU A 66 -9.45 -11.48 7.17
N LYS A 67 -8.87 -11.27 8.36
CA LYS A 67 -8.45 -12.33 9.30
C LYS A 67 -7.48 -13.35 8.69
N LEU A 68 -6.62 -12.93 7.76
CA LEU A 68 -5.73 -13.82 7.03
C LEU A 68 -4.47 -14.23 7.81
N ASN A 69 -4.08 -13.46 8.84
CA ASN A 69 -2.88 -13.71 9.65
C ASN A 69 -1.61 -13.89 8.80
N ILE A 70 -1.38 -12.97 7.87
CA ILE A 70 -0.25 -12.93 6.94
C ILE A 70 0.64 -11.71 7.22
N THR A 71 1.88 -11.76 6.73
CA THR A 71 2.80 -10.63 6.80
C THR A 71 3.45 -10.43 5.45
N LEU A 72 2.95 -9.44 4.72
CA LEU A 72 3.51 -8.97 3.47
C LEU A 72 4.71 -8.08 3.70
N THR A 73 5.71 -8.27 2.87
CA THR A 73 6.83 -7.35 2.65
C THR A 73 6.61 -6.59 1.34
N PRO A 74 7.32 -5.47 1.11
CA PRO A 74 7.25 -4.78 -0.19
C PRO A 74 7.56 -5.67 -1.40
N ASN A 75 8.41 -6.69 -1.25
CA ASN A 75 8.76 -7.60 -2.35
C ASN A 75 7.59 -8.48 -2.78
N ASP A 76 6.70 -8.82 -1.84
CA ASP A 76 5.54 -9.67 -2.11
C ASP A 76 4.47 -8.97 -2.94
N LEU A 77 4.56 -7.64 -3.10
CA LEU A 77 3.61 -6.83 -3.89
C LEU A 77 4.03 -6.68 -5.36
N GLY A 78 5.13 -7.32 -5.77
CA GLY A 78 5.68 -7.23 -7.12
C GLY A 78 6.59 -6.01 -7.34
N GLU A 79 7.37 -6.07 -8.43
CA GLU A 79 8.45 -5.12 -8.72
C GLU A 79 7.96 -3.67 -8.85
N GLN A 80 6.83 -3.45 -9.53
CA GLN A 80 6.29 -2.10 -9.72
C GLN A 80 5.86 -1.45 -8.40
N ALA A 81 5.21 -2.20 -7.51
CA ALA A 81 4.80 -1.70 -6.20
C ALA A 81 6.03 -1.45 -5.31
N LEU A 82 7.02 -2.34 -5.34
CA LEU A 82 8.28 -2.20 -4.62
C LEU A 82 9.00 -0.91 -5.00
N GLU A 83 9.21 -0.66 -6.29
CA GLU A 83 9.85 0.57 -6.79
C GLU A 83 9.13 1.83 -6.29
N GLN A 84 7.80 1.82 -6.30
CA GLN A 84 7.01 2.98 -5.87
C GLN A 84 7.01 3.16 -4.36
N ILE A 85 7.06 2.07 -3.57
CA ILE A 85 7.28 2.14 -2.11
C ILE A 85 8.64 2.77 -1.81
N ILE A 86 9.68 2.41 -2.54
CA ILE A 86 11.02 3.01 -2.39
C ILE A 86 10.97 4.51 -2.73
N LEU A 87 10.38 4.88 -3.87
CA LEU A 87 10.23 6.28 -4.28
C LEU A 87 9.41 7.11 -3.29
N TRP A 88 8.34 6.54 -2.74
CA TRP A 88 7.55 7.13 -1.67
C TRP A 88 8.42 7.39 -0.43
N GLY A 89 9.20 6.40 0.00
CA GLY A 89 10.09 6.51 1.15
C GLY A 89 11.15 7.59 0.98
N ILE A 90 11.80 7.64 -0.19
CA ILE A 90 12.76 8.69 -0.55
C ILE A 90 12.09 10.08 -0.55
N SER A 91 10.90 10.19 -1.13
CA SER A 91 10.17 11.46 -1.22
C SER A 91 9.77 11.97 0.17
N LYS A 92 9.30 11.07 1.03
CA LYS A 92 8.96 11.38 2.42
C LYS A 92 10.19 11.83 3.22
N ALA A 93 11.30 11.11 3.11
CA ALA A 93 12.55 11.47 3.78
C ALA A 93 13.04 12.86 3.34
N LYS A 94 13.09 13.13 2.03
CA LYS A 94 13.47 14.45 1.50
C LYS A 94 12.58 15.58 1.98
N TYR A 95 11.27 15.33 2.09
CA TYR A 95 10.34 16.31 2.61
C TYR A 95 10.63 16.62 4.09
N LEU A 96 10.87 15.59 4.91
CA LEU A 96 11.14 15.75 6.35
C LEU A 96 12.53 16.31 6.65
N ASP A 97 13.53 16.04 5.81
CA ASP A 97 14.89 16.59 5.94
C ASP A 97 14.99 18.05 5.47
N GLY A 98 14.07 18.48 4.60
CA GLY A 98 14.04 19.82 4.00
C GLY A 98 13.18 20.84 4.74
N ASN A 99 12.51 20.44 5.82
CA ASN A 99 11.72 21.28 6.72
C ASN A 99 12.49 21.56 8.03
#